data_AF-A0A2A2GJ04-F1
#
_entry.id   AF-A0A2A2GJ04-F1
#
_cell.length_a   1.000
_cell.length_b   1.000
_cell.length_c   1.000
_cell.angle_alpha   90.00
_cell.angle_beta   90.00
_cell.angle_gamma   90.00
#
_symmetry.space_group_name_H-M   'P 1'
#
loop_
_entity.id
_entity.type
_entity.pdbx_description
1 polymer ?
#
loop_
_entity_poly.entity_id
_entity_poly.type
_entity_poly.pdbx_seq_one_letter_code
_entity_poly.pdbx_strand_id
1 'polypeptide(L)'
;MIRPELVARFKPWREVAAAALTGAFGIWVFARGGLLFQPLGAAILALALLWGLGAWRRRRFAAPIGAPGLVEVEEGALRYLDARALGGEIALRDLSQIRLIRLDGRAHWRLKTQGGEALLIPVEAAGAAALADAFAALPGFDLGAASAALAANDAFRIVWQRKD
;
A
#
# COMPACT_ATOMS: atom_id res chain seq x y z
N MET A 1 2.48 21.15 19.46
CA MET A 1 2.88 20.45 18.22
C MET A 1 2.12 19.13 18.17
N ILE A 2 1.23 18.94 17.19
CA ILE A 2 0.43 17.71 17.03
C ILE A 2 1.32 16.63 16.43
N ARG A 3 1.35 15.41 17.02
CA ARG A 3 2.16 14.30 16.50
C ARG A 3 1.75 13.98 15.04
N PRO A 4 2.69 13.91 14.08
CA PRO A 4 2.39 13.72 12.66
C PRO A 4 1.67 12.39 12.37
N GLU A 5 1.82 11.40 13.25
CA GLU A 5 1.17 10.09 13.18
C GLU A 5 -0.36 10.17 13.32
N LEU A 6 -0.87 11.11 14.13
CA LEU A 6 -2.31 11.32 14.30
C LEU A 6 -2.92 11.96 13.04
N VAL A 7 -2.21 12.92 12.43
CA VAL A 7 -2.68 13.60 11.21
C VAL A 7 -2.79 12.63 10.03
N ALA A 8 -1.86 11.68 9.91
CA ALA A 8 -1.89 10.65 8.86
C ALA A 8 -3.14 9.76 8.94
N ARG A 9 -3.61 9.45 10.16
CA ARG A 9 -4.77 8.58 10.39
C ARG A 9 -6.11 9.29 10.18
N PHE A 10 -6.16 10.60 10.37
CA PHE A 10 -7.36 11.42 10.14
C PHE A 10 -7.49 11.96 8.71
N LYS A 11 -6.39 12.06 7.94
CA LYS A 11 -6.41 12.55 6.55
C LYS A 11 -7.45 11.85 5.64
N PRO A 12 -7.63 10.51 5.71
CA PRO A 12 -8.64 9.83 4.91
C PRO A 12 -10.07 10.22 5.30
N TRP A 13 -10.31 10.51 6.59
CA TRP A 13 -11.63 10.77 7.18
C TRP A 13 -12.20 12.16 6.89
N ARG A 14 -11.35 13.09 6.46
CA ARG A 14 -11.73 14.47 6.15
C ARG A 14 -12.75 14.58 5.01
N GLU A 15 -12.61 13.81 3.94
CA GLU A 15 -13.53 13.88 2.80
C GLU A 15 -14.95 13.42 3.17
N VAL A 16 -15.05 12.32 3.93
CA VAL A 16 -16.34 11.79 4.38
C VAL A 16 -16.98 12.72 5.41
N ALA A 17 -16.19 13.27 6.33
CA ALA A 17 -16.66 14.26 7.30
C ALA A 17 -17.14 15.54 6.62
N ALA A 18 -16.41 16.03 5.62
CA ALA A 18 -16.82 17.19 4.82
C ALA A 18 -18.13 16.92 4.07
N ALA A 19 -18.26 15.76 3.41
CA ALA A 19 -19.50 15.37 2.74
C ALA A 19 -20.68 15.26 3.72
N ALA A 20 -20.48 14.71 4.91
CA ALA A 20 -21.50 14.63 5.96
C ALA A 20 -21.94 16.02 6.44
N LEU A 21 -20.99 16.93 6.69
CA LEU A 21 -21.29 18.31 7.09
C LEU A 21 -22.07 19.05 5.99
N THR A 22 -21.67 18.88 4.72
CA THR A 22 -22.39 19.46 3.58
C THR A 22 -23.80 18.89 3.46
N GLY A 23 -23.98 17.58 3.65
CA GLY A 23 -25.30 16.94 3.67
C GLY A 23 -26.18 17.47 4.80
N ALA A 24 -25.64 17.60 6.01
CA ALA A 24 -26.33 18.18 7.16
C ALA A 24 -26.74 19.64 6.89
N PHE A 25 -25.89 20.42 6.22
CA PHE A 25 -26.22 21.78 5.81
C PHE A 25 -27.36 21.81 4.78
N GLY A 26 -27.34 20.91 3.78
CA GLY A 26 -28.43 20.76 2.81
C GLY A 26 -29.77 20.43 3.48
N ILE A 27 -29.78 19.53 4.46
CA ILE A 27 -30.96 19.18 5.26
C ILE A 27 -31.45 20.39 6.07
N TRP A 28 -30.55 21.14 6.70
CA TRP A 28 -30.89 22.34 7.46
C TRP A 28 -31.53 23.42 6.58
N VAL A 29 -31.00 23.66 5.37
CA VAL A 29 -31.58 24.58 4.39
C VAL A 29 -32.95 24.09 3.91
N PHE A 30 -33.10 22.78 3.65
CA PHE A 30 -34.38 22.20 3.27
C PHE A 30 -35.44 22.38 4.36
N ALA A 31 -35.07 22.20 5.63
CA ALA A 31 -35.96 22.34 6.79
C ALA A 31 -36.43 23.78 7.03
N ARG A 32 -35.76 24.80 6.45
CA ARG A 32 -36.21 26.20 6.52
C ARG A 32 -37.51 26.46 5.73
N GLY A 33 -37.87 25.56 4.80
CA GLY A 33 -39.15 25.59 4.07
C GLY A 33 -39.27 26.68 3.00
N GLY A 34 -40.28 26.55 2.13
CA GLY A 34 -40.58 27.50 1.05
C GLY A 34 -40.10 27.07 -0.35
N LEU A 35 -40.70 27.67 -1.39
CA LEU A 35 -40.49 27.33 -2.81
C LEU A 35 -39.05 27.49 -3.30
N LEU A 36 -38.24 28.32 -2.64
CA LEU A 36 -36.83 28.57 -2.99
C LEU A 36 -35.86 27.70 -2.18
N PHE A 37 -36.09 27.54 -0.87
CA PHE A 37 -35.15 26.85 0.01
C PHE A 37 -35.25 25.32 -0.07
N GLN A 38 -36.44 24.77 -0.38
CA GLN A 38 -36.61 23.33 -0.59
C GLN A 38 -35.81 22.78 -1.78
N PRO A 39 -35.94 23.31 -3.02
CA PRO A 39 -35.14 22.80 -4.14
C PRO A 39 -33.65 23.04 -3.94
N LEU A 40 -33.26 24.16 -3.30
CA LEU A 40 -31.87 24.46 -3.00
C LEU A 40 -31.25 23.48 -1.99
N GLY A 41 -31.95 23.21 -0.88
CA GLY A 41 -31.51 22.23 0.11
C GLY A 41 -31.43 20.81 -0.45
N ALA A 42 -32.40 20.43 -1.29
CA ALA A 42 -32.42 19.15 -1.99
C ALA A 42 -31.24 19.02 -2.96
N ALA A 43 -30.90 20.07 -3.72
CA ALA A 43 -29.75 20.08 -4.62
C ALA A 43 -28.41 19.93 -3.86
N ILE A 44 -28.25 20.65 -2.75
CA ILE A 44 -27.05 20.55 -1.89
C ILE A 44 -26.92 19.13 -1.32
N LEU A 45 -28.03 18.56 -0.83
CA LEU A 45 -28.05 17.21 -0.27
C LEU A 45 -27.71 16.16 -1.35
N ALA A 46 -28.28 16.27 -2.55
CA ALA A 46 -27.98 15.37 -3.65
C ALA A 46 -26.50 15.43 -4.06
N LEU A 47 -25.91 16.63 -4.11
CA LEU A 47 -24.49 16.81 -4.42
C LEU A 47 -23.60 16.18 -3.34
N ALA A 48 -23.93 16.39 -2.06
CA ALA A 48 -23.21 15.82 -0.93
C ALA A 48 -23.27 14.28 -0.91
N LEU A 49 -24.43 13.71 -1.21
CA LEU A 49 -24.62 12.26 -1.31
C LEU A 49 -23.82 11.66 -2.47
N LEU A 50 -23.88 12.26 -3.66
CA LEU A 50 -23.16 11.78 -4.83
C LEU A 50 -21.64 11.79 -4.59
N TRP A 51 -21.14 12.91 -4.06
CA TRP A 51 -19.73 13.07 -3.73
C TRP A 51 -19.30 12.14 -2.59
N GLY A 52 -20.10 12.03 -1.52
CA GLY A 52 -19.87 11.17 -0.37
C GLY A 52 -19.85 9.68 -0.73
N LEU A 53 -20.76 9.24 -1.61
CA LEU A 53 -20.73 7.87 -2.15
C LEU A 53 -19.43 7.60 -2.91
N GLY A 54 -18.96 8.56 -3.71
CA GLY A 54 -17.68 8.44 -4.42
C GLY A 54 -16.50 8.29 -3.45
N ALA A 55 -16.44 9.13 -2.42
CA ALA A 55 -15.39 9.04 -1.39
C ALA A 55 -15.45 7.71 -0.61
N TRP A 56 -16.66 7.22 -0.29
CA TRP A 56 -16.86 5.95 0.39
C TRP A 56 -16.46 4.74 -0.48
N ARG A 57 -16.82 4.76 -1.77
CA ARG A 57 -16.40 3.72 -2.73
C ARG A 57 -14.87 3.67 -2.85
N ARG A 58 -14.20 4.81 -3.04
CA ARG A 58 -12.72 4.88 -3.13
C ARG A 58 -12.04 4.33 -1.88
N ARG A 59 -12.60 4.56 -0.69
CA ARG A 59 -12.10 3.96 0.57
C ARG A 59 -12.18 2.45 0.58
N ARG A 60 -13.23 1.86 0.01
CA ARG A 60 -13.39 0.40 -0.05
C ARG A 60 -12.37 -0.27 -0.98
N PHE A 61 -11.87 0.48 -1.97
CA PHE A 61 -10.78 0.06 -2.86
C PHE A 61 -9.38 0.42 -2.34
N ALA A 62 -9.27 1.30 -1.35
CA ALA A 62 -8.03 1.56 -0.65
C ALA A 62 -7.73 0.38 0.28
N ALA A 63 -7.18 -0.71 -0.27
CA ALA A 63 -6.59 -1.76 0.51
C ALA A 63 -5.56 -1.13 1.48
N PRO A 64 -5.52 -1.54 2.76
CA PRO A 64 -4.50 -1.07 3.68
C PRO A 64 -3.14 -1.57 3.18
N ILE A 65 -2.42 -0.74 2.42
CA ILE A 65 -1.04 -1.01 2.06
C ILE A 65 -0.22 -0.78 3.32
N GLY A 66 0.34 -1.85 3.90
CA GLY A 66 1.05 -1.80 5.18
C GLY A 66 2.35 -1.00 5.10
N ALA A 67 2.97 -0.93 3.92
CA ALA A 67 4.17 -0.13 3.63
C ALA A 67 4.12 0.50 2.23
N PRO A 68 4.74 1.68 2.00
CA PRO A 68 4.76 2.31 0.68
C PRO A 68 5.41 1.40 -0.39
N GLY A 69 4.86 1.48 -1.60
CA GLY A 69 5.41 0.86 -2.80
C GLY A 69 4.53 -0.24 -3.41
N LEU A 70 4.75 -0.49 -4.70
CA LEU A 70 4.11 -1.52 -5.52
C LEU A 70 5.20 -2.44 -6.08
N VAL A 71 4.98 -3.73 -5.95
CA VAL A 71 5.80 -4.77 -6.57
C VAL A 71 5.05 -5.33 -7.75
N GLU A 72 5.70 -5.32 -8.91
CA GLU A 72 5.24 -5.95 -10.14
C GLU A 72 6.23 -7.05 -10.53
N VAL A 73 5.69 -8.19 -10.94
CA VAL A 73 6.46 -9.32 -11.44
C VAL A 73 5.98 -9.60 -12.85
N GLU A 74 6.83 -9.36 -13.84
CA GLU A 74 6.48 -9.52 -15.26
C GLU A 74 7.64 -10.21 -15.99
N GLU A 75 7.38 -11.32 -16.67
CA GLU A 75 8.36 -12.07 -17.47
C GLU A 75 9.70 -12.38 -16.76
N GLY A 76 9.66 -12.59 -15.44
CA GLY A 76 10.86 -12.85 -14.64
C GLY A 76 11.67 -11.60 -14.29
N ALA A 77 11.13 -10.40 -14.47
CA ALA A 77 11.63 -9.17 -13.89
C ALA A 77 10.82 -8.79 -12.64
N LEU A 78 11.53 -8.32 -11.60
CA LEU A 78 10.95 -7.76 -10.39
C LEU A 78 11.10 -6.25 -10.46
N ARG A 79 9.98 -5.55 -10.52
CA ARG A 79 9.94 -4.09 -10.49
C ARG A 79 9.33 -3.64 -9.18
N TYR A 80 10.09 -2.83 -8.43
CA TYR A 80 9.60 -2.16 -7.24
C TYR A 80 9.45 -0.67 -7.52
N LEU A 81 8.21 -0.19 -7.42
CA LEU A 81 7.83 1.19 -7.61
C LEU A 81 7.53 1.81 -6.25
N ASP A 82 8.42 2.66 -5.75
CA ASP A 82 8.16 3.47 -4.56
C ASP A 82 7.86 4.92 -4.95
N ALA A 83 6.93 5.57 -4.25
CA ALA A 83 6.52 6.94 -4.51
C ALA A 83 7.46 8.00 -3.87
N ARG A 84 8.35 7.57 -2.97
CA ARG A 84 9.22 8.40 -2.12
C ARG A 84 10.70 8.02 -2.24
N ALA A 85 11.00 6.78 -2.59
CA ALA A 85 12.35 6.29 -2.84
C ALA A 85 12.57 6.01 -4.33
N LEU A 86 13.84 5.93 -4.74
CA LEU A 86 14.21 5.37 -6.03
C LEU A 86 13.74 3.92 -6.04
N GLY A 87 12.71 3.64 -6.84
CA GLY A 87 12.35 2.28 -7.22
C GLY A 87 13.48 1.61 -7.99
N GLY A 88 13.29 0.34 -8.34
CA GLY A 88 14.28 -0.39 -9.12
C GLY A 88 13.69 -1.62 -9.78
N GLU A 89 14.37 -2.06 -10.82
CA GLU A 89 14.03 -3.26 -11.56
C GLU A 89 15.22 -4.23 -11.50
N ILE A 90 14.95 -5.49 -11.16
CA ILE A 90 15.95 -6.56 -11.13
C ILE A 90 15.37 -7.77 -11.85
N ALA A 91 16.11 -8.31 -12.82
CA ALA A 91 15.75 -9.58 -13.41
C ALA A 91 16.03 -10.75 -12.44
N LEU A 92 15.13 -11.72 -12.36
CA LEU A 92 15.29 -12.92 -11.52
C LEU A 92 16.59 -13.65 -11.83
N ARG A 93 16.94 -13.73 -13.12
CA ARG A 93 18.18 -14.36 -13.57
C ARG A 93 19.45 -13.68 -13.04
N ASP A 94 19.37 -12.40 -12.68
CA ASP A 94 20.52 -11.63 -12.19
C ASP A 94 20.63 -11.67 -10.66
N LEU A 95 19.61 -12.19 -9.95
CA LEU A 95 19.61 -12.36 -8.50
C LEU A 95 20.74 -13.30 -8.05
N SER A 96 21.65 -12.76 -7.24
CA SER A 96 22.70 -13.53 -6.57
C SER A 96 22.29 -13.94 -5.15
N GLN A 97 21.47 -13.13 -4.49
CA GLN A 97 21.12 -13.36 -3.09
C GLN A 97 19.79 -12.72 -2.70
N ILE A 98 19.02 -13.45 -1.88
CA ILE A 98 17.79 -12.98 -1.25
C ILE A 98 17.98 -13.03 0.26
N ARG A 99 17.80 -11.88 0.91
CA ARG A 99 17.87 -11.74 2.37
C ARG A 99 16.60 -11.14 2.91
N LEU A 100 16.22 -11.56 4.11
CA LEU A 100 15.19 -10.91 4.91
C LEU A 100 15.89 -10.05 5.97
N ILE A 101 15.55 -8.77 6.02
CA ILE A 101 16.05 -7.84 7.03
C ILE A 101 14.88 -7.12 7.71
N ARG A 102 15.01 -6.82 9.00
CA ARG A 102 14.03 -5.99 9.71
C ARG A 102 14.64 -4.61 9.97
N LEU A 103 13.94 -3.58 9.50
CA LEU A 103 14.27 -2.17 9.71
C LEU A 103 13.09 -1.53 10.43
N ASP A 104 13.33 -0.87 11.57
CA ASP A 104 12.28 -0.26 12.39
C ASP A 104 11.10 -1.19 12.72
N GLY A 105 11.40 -2.47 12.99
CA GLY A 105 10.41 -3.50 13.30
C GLY A 105 9.63 -4.05 12.10
N ARG A 106 9.87 -3.53 10.88
CA ARG A 106 9.22 -3.95 9.65
C ARG A 106 10.14 -4.83 8.81
N ALA A 107 9.60 -5.93 8.29
CA ALA A 107 10.35 -6.86 7.46
C ALA A 107 10.48 -6.35 6.02
N HIS A 108 11.67 -6.52 5.44
CA HIS A 108 12.01 -6.13 4.08
C HIS A 108 12.82 -7.23 3.40
N TRP A 109 12.49 -7.50 2.14
CA TRP A 109 13.29 -8.31 1.24
C TRP A 109 14.42 -7.48 0.65
N ARG A 110 15.65 -7.90 0.89
CA ARG A 110 16.83 -7.35 0.24
C ARG A 110 17.28 -8.31 -0.86
N LEU A 111 17.12 -7.86 -2.09
CA LEU A 111 17.47 -8.56 -3.31
C LEU A 111 18.80 -8.03 -3.81
N LYS A 112 19.81 -8.88 -3.97
CA LYS A 112 21.14 -8.49 -4.48
C LYS A 112 21.35 -9.10 -5.85
N THR A 113 21.89 -8.32 -6.80
CA THR A 113 22.27 -8.79 -8.13
C THR A 113 23.70 -9.30 -8.16
N GLN A 114 24.08 -9.98 -9.24
CA GLN A 114 25.48 -10.31 -9.54
C GLN A 114 26.35 -9.06 -9.73
N GLY A 115 25.79 -7.99 -10.30
CA GLY A 115 26.45 -6.69 -10.50
C GLY A 115 26.66 -5.87 -9.22
N GLY A 116 26.19 -6.34 -8.06
CA GLY A 116 26.37 -5.67 -6.77
C GLY A 116 25.26 -4.69 -6.39
N GLU A 117 24.30 -4.46 -7.28
CA GLU A 117 23.11 -3.68 -7.00
C GLU A 117 22.25 -4.39 -5.95
N ALA A 118 21.55 -3.61 -5.13
CA ALA A 118 20.63 -4.15 -4.14
C ALA A 118 19.32 -3.37 -4.11
N LEU A 119 18.21 -4.09 -4.22
CA LEU A 119 16.86 -3.57 -4.10
C LEU A 119 16.27 -3.98 -2.76
N LEU A 120 15.59 -3.05 -2.10
CA LEU A 120 14.93 -3.26 -0.83
C LEU A 120 13.43 -3.13 -1.00
N ILE A 121 12.68 -4.19 -0.72
CA ILE A 121 11.23 -4.26 -0.91
C ILE A 121 10.57 -4.58 0.44
N PRO A 122 9.67 -3.72 0.95
CA PRO A 122 8.89 -4.04 2.14
C PRO A 122 8.03 -5.29 1.93
N VAL A 123 7.96 -6.18 2.93
CA VAL A 123 7.11 -7.39 2.88
C VAL A 123 5.62 -7.02 2.78
N GLU A 124 5.25 -5.86 3.33
CA GLU A 124 3.88 -5.34 3.33
C GLU A 124 3.57 -4.41 2.13
N ALA A 125 4.45 -4.35 1.12
CA ALA A 125 4.20 -3.60 -0.10
C ALA A 125 3.03 -4.20 -0.89
N ALA A 126 2.33 -3.36 -1.67
CA ALA A 126 1.30 -3.85 -2.57
C ALA A 126 1.92 -4.81 -3.60
N GLY A 127 1.29 -5.96 -3.86
CA GLY A 127 1.82 -6.95 -4.82
C GLY A 127 2.98 -7.80 -4.30
N ALA A 128 3.48 -7.58 -3.07
CA ALA A 128 4.58 -8.37 -2.51
C ALA A 128 4.27 -9.87 -2.40
N ALA A 129 2.99 -10.27 -2.38
CA ALA A 129 2.58 -11.67 -2.42
C ALA A 129 3.08 -12.40 -3.68
N ALA A 130 3.18 -11.71 -4.83
CA ALA A 130 3.68 -12.29 -6.08
C ALA A 130 5.18 -12.65 -6.02
N LEU A 131 5.93 -12.10 -5.06
CA LEU A 131 7.34 -12.45 -4.85
C LEU A 131 7.51 -13.90 -4.43
N ALA A 132 6.53 -14.49 -3.73
CA ALA A 132 6.60 -15.88 -3.31
C ALA A 132 6.71 -16.83 -4.52
N ASP A 133 5.85 -16.63 -5.52
CA ASP A 133 5.85 -17.42 -6.76
C ASP A 133 7.11 -17.13 -7.59
N ALA A 134 7.53 -15.87 -7.66
CA ALA A 134 8.74 -15.47 -8.35
C ALA A 134 10.00 -16.13 -7.75
N PHE A 135 10.12 -16.13 -6.41
CA PHE A 135 11.25 -16.76 -5.73
C PHE A 135 11.20 -18.28 -5.83
N ALA A 136 10.01 -18.90 -5.83
CA ALA A 136 9.86 -20.34 -6.01
C ALA A 136 10.34 -20.82 -7.39
N ALA A 137 10.37 -19.95 -8.40
CA ALA A 137 10.94 -20.25 -9.70
C ALA A 137 12.49 -20.33 -9.70
N LEU A 138 13.16 -19.86 -8.63
CA LEU A 138 14.61 -19.93 -8.53
C LEU A 138 15.09 -21.34 -8.10
N PRO A 139 16.15 -21.86 -8.73
CA PRO A 139 16.67 -23.19 -8.39
C PRO A 139 17.18 -23.22 -6.95
N GLY A 140 16.68 -24.19 -6.17
CA GLY A 140 17.09 -24.40 -4.78
C GLY A 140 16.53 -23.37 -3.79
N PHE A 141 15.52 -22.59 -4.17
CA PHE A 141 14.80 -21.72 -3.23
C PHE A 141 13.86 -22.55 -2.35
N ASP A 142 13.94 -22.35 -1.03
CA ASP A 142 13.07 -23.01 -0.06
C ASP A 142 12.02 -22.03 0.46
N LEU A 143 10.79 -22.19 -0.04
CA LEU A 143 9.64 -21.37 0.36
C LEU A 143 9.25 -21.60 1.83
N GLY A 144 9.47 -22.80 2.35
CA GLY A 144 9.27 -23.14 3.76
C GLY A 144 10.25 -22.38 4.65
N ALA A 145 11.54 -22.35 4.29
CA ALA A 145 12.54 -21.57 5.00
C ALA A 145 12.25 -20.06 4.93
N ALA A 146 11.76 -19.57 3.79
CA ALA A 146 11.36 -18.17 3.62
C ALA A 146 10.17 -17.79 4.52
N SER A 147 9.13 -18.62 4.57
CA SER A 147 7.96 -18.39 5.43
C SER A 147 8.31 -18.51 6.92
N ALA A 148 9.15 -19.46 7.29
CA ALA A 148 9.68 -19.58 8.65
C ALA A 148 10.53 -18.36 9.04
N ALA A 149 11.31 -17.80 8.11
CA ALA A 149 12.07 -16.58 8.33
C ALA A 149 11.17 -15.36 8.56
N LEU A 150 10.03 -15.27 7.85
CA LEU A 150 9.04 -14.22 8.05
C LEU A 150 8.33 -14.33 9.41
N ALA A 151 8.01 -15.55 9.83
CA ALA A 151 7.42 -15.83 11.14
C ALA A 151 8.43 -15.58 12.27
N ALA A 152 9.72 -15.87 12.03
CA ALA A 152 10.80 -15.54 12.94
C ALA A 152 10.99 -14.02 13.01
N ASN A 153 11.19 -13.49 14.22
CA ASN A 153 11.45 -12.07 14.42
C ASN A 153 12.95 -11.72 14.32
N ASP A 154 13.66 -12.41 13.42
CA ASP A 154 15.11 -12.22 13.25
C ASP A 154 15.40 -10.87 12.59
N ALA A 155 16.42 -10.18 13.07
CA ALA A 155 16.86 -8.91 12.49
C ALA A 155 17.42 -9.08 11.07
N PHE A 156 18.03 -10.23 10.79
CA PHE A 156 18.71 -10.53 9.55
C PHE A 156 18.75 -12.04 9.30
N ARG A 157 18.32 -12.49 8.13
CA ARG A 157 18.42 -13.89 7.69
C ARG A 157 18.63 -13.98 6.18
N ILE A 158 19.59 -14.79 5.75
CA ILE A 158 19.77 -15.13 4.33
C ILE A 158 18.80 -16.28 4.04
N VAL A 159 17.94 -16.09 3.03
CA VAL A 159 16.92 -17.09 2.66
C VAL A 159 17.38 -17.90 1.45
N TRP A 160 18.08 -17.25 0.52
CA TRP A 160 18.63 -17.92 -0.64
C TRP A 160 19.88 -17.23 -1.14
N GLN A 161 20.76 -18.04 -1.71
CA GLN A 161 21.96 -17.60 -2.39
C GLN A 161 22.16 -18.50 -3.60
N ARG A 162 22.47 -17.90 -4.74
CA ARG A 162 22.82 -18.64 -5.94
C ARG A 162 24.06 -19.48 -5.65
N LYS A 163 23.96 -20.79 -5.92
CA LYS A 163 25.12 -21.68 -6.00
C LYS A 163 25.73 -21.50 -7.39
N ASP A 164 27.02 -21.21 -7.42
CA ASP A 164 27.80 -21.10 -8.67
C ASP A 164 27.87 -22.44 -9.41
#